data_AF-A0A9D6CYS4-F1
#
_entry.id   AF-A0A9D6CYS4-F1
#
_cell.length_a   1.000
_cell.length_b   1.000
_cell.length_c   1.000
_cell.angle_alpha   90.00
_cell.angle_beta   90.00
_cell.angle_gamma   90.00
#
_symmetry.space_group_name_H-M   'P 1'
#
loop_
_entity.id
_entity.type
_entity.pdbx_description
1 polymer ?
#
loop_
_entity_poly.entity_id
_entity_poly.type
_entity_poly.pdbx_seq_one_letter_code
_entity_poly.pdbx_strand_id
1 'polypeptide(L)'
;MNDQTIQEWHQNEFLPWKEAMLKTRDMRVRFSQKVRQHAAELKYIVSLLLEHRGREAVRHWNRLELEPALQMLELSADRLVIETLDGEKFAVPIDALLTDLQKMVEGKTTAPVMTAQASGS
;
A
#
# COMPACT_ATOMS: atom_id res chain seq x y z
N MET A 1 -4.16 26.64 31.87
CA MET A 1 -3.78 26.50 30.45
C MET A 1 -4.12 27.84 29.81
N ASN A 2 -3.14 28.62 29.37
CA ASN A 2 -3.40 29.95 28.80
C ASN A 2 -3.91 29.79 27.36
N ASP A 3 -4.83 30.66 26.95
CA ASP A 3 -5.44 30.64 25.60
C ASP A 3 -4.38 30.65 24.48
N GLN A 4 -3.23 31.27 24.73
CA GLN A 4 -2.10 31.34 23.81
C GLN A 4 -1.48 29.96 23.52
N THR A 5 -1.34 29.10 24.54
CA THR A 5 -0.80 27.73 24.39
C THR A 5 -1.76 26.82 23.62
N ILE A 6 -3.08 27.04 23.77
CA ILE A 6 -4.09 26.27 23.05
C ILE A 6 -4.10 26.66 21.56
N GLN A 7 -3.92 27.96 21.26
CA GLN A 7 -3.84 28.42 19.87
C GLN A 7 -2.58 27.91 19.17
N GLU A 8 -1.43 27.91 19.85
CA GLU A 8 -0.17 27.40 19.29
C GLU A 8 -0.25 25.90 19.00
N TRP A 9 -0.76 25.09 19.92
CA TRP A 9 -1.00 23.66 19.69
C TRP A 9 -1.97 23.41 18.53
N HIS A 10 -3.08 24.17 18.49
CA HIS A 10 -4.09 24.00 17.45
C HIS A 10 -3.52 24.30 16.05
N GLN A 11 -2.71 25.35 15.91
CA GLN A 11 -2.11 25.73 14.63
C GLN A 11 -0.95 24.83 14.22
N ASN A 12 -0.08 24.44 15.15
CA ASN A 12 1.16 23.75 14.82
C ASN A 12 1.05 22.22 14.83
N GLU A 13 0.06 21.66 15.52
CA GLU A 13 -0.07 20.20 15.68
C GLU A 13 -1.40 19.69 15.12
N PHE A 14 -2.53 20.28 15.54
CA PHE A 14 -3.85 19.75 15.19
C PHE A 14 -4.22 19.99 13.72
N LEU A 15 -4.02 21.20 13.19
CA LEU A 15 -4.34 21.50 11.78
C LEU A 15 -3.50 20.65 10.80
N PRO A 16 -2.16 20.54 10.94
CA PRO A 16 -1.36 19.67 10.09
C PRO A 16 -1.75 18.19 10.21
N TRP A 17 -2.04 17.70 11.42
CA TRP A 17 -2.54 16.34 11.61
C TRP A 17 -3.89 16.13 10.92
N LYS A 18 -4.82 17.08 11.06
CA LYS A 18 -6.16 17.03 10.45
C LYS A 18 -6.05 17.04 8.92
N GLU A 19 -5.21 17.89 8.35
CA GLU A 19 -4.92 17.92 6.91
C GLU A 19 -4.28 16.61 6.43
N ALA A 20 -3.30 16.08 7.17
CA ALA A 20 -2.70 14.79 6.88
C ALA A 20 -3.75 13.66 6.90
N MET A 21 -4.65 13.65 7.90
CA MET A 21 -5.72 12.66 8.01
C MET A 21 -6.75 12.77 6.88
N LEU A 22 -7.12 13.99 6.49
CA LEU A 22 -7.99 14.24 5.34
C LEU A 22 -7.32 13.76 4.04
N LYS A 23 -6.04 14.08 3.84
CA LYS A 23 -5.27 13.61 2.69
C LYS A 23 -5.16 12.08 2.65
N THR A 24 -4.91 11.43 3.79
CA THR A 24 -4.89 9.96 3.89
C THR A 24 -6.27 9.35 3.61
N ARG A 25 -7.35 9.99 4.08
CA ARG A 25 -8.72 9.56 3.78
C ARG A 25 -9.00 9.66 2.28
N ASP A 26 -8.69 10.79 1.65
CA ASP A 26 -8.90 11.01 0.22
C ASP A 26 -8.04 10.08 -0.62
N MET A 27 -6.77 9.84 -0.23
CA MET A 27 -5.92 8.84 -0.85
C MET A 27 -6.53 7.44 -0.74
N ARG A 28 -7.05 7.04 0.42
CA ARG A 28 -7.72 5.74 0.59
C ARG A 28 -8.99 5.61 -0.24
N VAL A 29 -9.79 6.67 -0.35
CA VAL A 29 -10.99 6.68 -1.18
C VAL A 29 -10.61 6.57 -2.66
N ARG A 30 -9.64 7.35 -3.13
CA ARG A 30 -9.13 7.29 -4.51
C ARG A 30 -8.49 5.94 -4.84
N PHE A 31 -7.71 5.39 -3.92
CA PHE A 31 -7.15 4.05 -4.05
C PHE A 31 -8.25 2.99 -4.15
N SER A 32 -9.25 3.03 -3.26
CA SER A 32 -10.39 2.12 -3.30
C SER A 32 -11.20 2.26 -4.59
N GLN A 33 -11.34 3.49 -5.12
CA GLN A 33 -11.99 3.73 -6.41
C GLN A 33 -11.16 3.15 -7.57
N LYS A 34 -9.85 3.40 -7.62
CA LYS A 34 -8.94 2.81 -8.63
C LYS A 34 -8.99 1.28 -8.58
N VAL A 35 -8.94 0.67 -7.39
CA VAL A 35 -9.01 -0.79 -7.22
C VAL A 35 -10.35 -1.34 -7.71
N ARG A 36 -11.47 -0.67 -7.43
CA ARG A 36 -12.79 -1.09 -7.94
C ARG A 36 -12.90 -0.93 -9.46
N GLN A 37 -12.38 0.16 -10.00
CA GLN A 37 -12.38 0.44 -11.45
C GLN A 37 -11.54 -0.58 -12.21
N HIS A 38 -10.46 -1.08 -11.60
CA HIS A 38 -9.52 -2.02 -12.23
C HIS A 38 -9.57 -3.43 -11.61
N ALA A 39 -10.70 -3.80 -10.98
CA ALA A 39 -10.79 -5.06 -10.23
C ALA A 39 -10.62 -6.30 -11.12
N ALA A 40 -11.04 -6.24 -12.39
CA ALA A 40 -10.90 -7.34 -13.33
C ALA A 40 -9.43 -7.50 -13.77
N GLU A 41 -8.75 -6.40 -14.03
CA GLU A 41 -7.36 -6.35 -14.43
C GLU A 41 -6.42 -6.74 -13.27
N LEU A 42 -6.75 -6.35 -12.04
CA LEU A 42 -6.04 -6.79 -10.85
C LEU A 42 -6.17 -8.31 -10.63
N LYS A 43 -7.37 -8.89 -10.84
CA LYS A 43 -7.55 -10.35 -10.82
C LYS A 43 -6.69 -11.04 -11.88
N TYR A 44 -6.63 -10.45 -13.07
CA TYR A 44 -5.81 -10.97 -14.15
C TYR A 44 -4.31 -10.91 -13.83
N ILE A 45 -3.83 -9.81 -13.23
CA ILE A 45 -2.44 -9.69 -12.73
C ILE A 45 -2.14 -10.81 -11.73
N VAL A 46 -3.06 -11.12 -10.81
CA VAL A 46 -2.89 -12.23 -9.86
C VAL A 46 -2.81 -13.58 -10.59
N SER A 47 -3.67 -13.83 -11.58
CA SER A 47 -3.60 -15.04 -12.40
C SER A 47 -2.24 -15.19 -13.11
N LEU A 48 -1.71 -14.11 -13.67
CA LEU A 48 -0.38 -14.11 -14.29
C LEU A 48 0.72 -14.47 -13.29
N LEU A 49 0.62 -14.02 -12.04
CA LEU A 49 1.59 -14.39 -10.99
C LEU A 49 1.52 -15.87 -10.62
N LEU A 50 0.33 -16.45 -10.55
CA LEU A 50 0.13 -17.88 -10.31
C LEU A 50 0.68 -18.74 -11.45
N GLU A 51 0.70 -18.21 -12.68
CA GLU A 51 1.31 -18.85 -13.86
C GLU A 51 2.82 -18.57 -13.98
N HIS A 52 3.45 -17.96 -12.97
CA HIS A 52 4.86 -17.51 -12.98
C HIS A 52 5.21 -16.54 -14.13
N ARG A 53 4.22 -15.79 -14.63
CA ARG A 53 4.37 -14.79 -15.71
C ARG A 53 4.57 -13.37 -15.15
N GLY A 54 5.50 -13.23 -14.21
CA GLY A 54 5.75 -11.96 -13.50
C GLY A 54 6.05 -10.75 -14.39
N ARG A 55 6.78 -10.96 -15.49
CA ARG A 55 7.06 -9.89 -16.47
C ARG A 55 5.79 -9.32 -17.13
N GLU A 56 4.80 -10.16 -17.37
CA GLU A 56 3.52 -9.72 -17.94
C GLU A 56 2.67 -9.04 -16.86
N ALA A 57 2.67 -9.58 -15.64
CA ALA A 57 2.01 -8.97 -14.49
C ALA A 57 2.49 -7.52 -14.26
N VAL A 58 3.80 -7.27 -14.32
CA VAL A 58 4.40 -5.92 -14.22
C VAL A 58 3.92 -4.99 -15.34
N ARG A 59 3.89 -5.47 -16.60
CA ARG A 59 3.39 -4.66 -17.72
C ARG A 59 1.93 -4.25 -17.51
N HIS A 60 1.09 -5.18 -17.07
CA HIS A 60 -0.31 -4.91 -16.78
C HIS A 60 -0.45 -3.93 -15.62
N TRP A 61 0.30 -4.11 -14.52
CA TRP A 61 0.29 -3.19 -13.38
C TRP A 61 0.65 -1.75 -13.80
N ASN A 62 1.78 -1.57 -14.48
CA ASN A 62 2.25 -0.24 -14.88
C ASN A 62 1.31 0.42 -15.91
N ARG A 63 0.63 -0.37 -16.75
CA ARG A 63 -0.39 0.14 -17.69
C ARG A 63 -1.64 0.68 -16.98
N LEU A 64 -1.94 0.20 -15.78
CA LEU A 64 -3.05 0.70 -14.97
C LEU A 64 -2.71 2.00 -14.22
N GLU A 65 -1.49 2.54 -14.40
CA GLU A 65 -1.03 3.76 -13.72
C GLU A 65 -1.25 3.67 -12.19
N LEU A 66 -0.96 2.48 -11.65
CA LEU A 66 -0.96 2.20 -10.22
C LEU A 66 0.42 2.55 -9.66
N GLU A 67 0.41 3.22 -8.51
CA GLU A 67 1.63 3.56 -7.79
C GLU A 67 1.89 2.55 -6.66
N PRO A 68 3.15 2.16 -6.40
CA PRO A 68 4.34 2.53 -7.17
C PRO A 68 4.43 1.80 -8.51
N ALA A 69 5.17 2.37 -9.46
CA ALA A 69 5.51 1.68 -10.71
C ALA A 69 6.53 0.57 -10.42
N LEU A 70 6.31 -0.60 -11.02
CA LEU A 70 7.05 -1.81 -10.70
C LEU A 70 8.09 -2.14 -11.78
N GLN A 71 9.25 -2.59 -11.33
CA GLN A 71 10.27 -3.24 -12.15
C GLN A 71 10.08 -4.76 -12.17
N MET A 72 9.71 -5.34 -11.02
CA MET A 72 9.53 -6.77 -10.85
C MET A 72 8.35 -7.07 -9.93
N LEU A 73 7.62 -8.13 -10.27
CA LEU A 73 6.55 -8.69 -9.45
C LEU A 73 6.58 -10.21 -9.63
N GLU A 74 6.85 -10.95 -8.56
CA GLU A 74 7.04 -12.39 -8.61
C GLU A 74 6.46 -13.07 -7.37
N LEU A 75 5.81 -14.23 -7.59
CA LEU A 75 5.40 -15.12 -6.51
C LEU A 75 6.46 -16.20 -6.32
N SER A 76 7.13 -16.19 -5.18
CA SER A 76 8.18 -17.15 -4.82
C SER A 76 7.77 -17.90 -3.55
N ALA A 77 7.44 -19.19 -3.71
CA ALA A 77 7.00 -20.09 -2.65
C ALA A 77 5.89 -19.50 -1.74
N ASP A 78 6.27 -18.90 -0.62
CA ASP A 78 5.40 -18.34 0.42
C ASP A 78 5.38 -16.79 0.43
N ARG A 79 6.00 -16.14 -0.57
CA ARG A 79 6.22 -14.68 -0.60
C ARG A 79 5.88 -14.07 -1.94
N LEU A 80 5.31 -12.87 -1.88
CA LEU A 80 5.23 -11.94 -3.00
C LEU A 80 6.45 -11.01 -2.97
N VAL A 81 7.29 -11.08 -4.00
CA VAL A 81 8.46 -10.21 -4.17
C VAL A 81 8.10 -9.09 -5.13
N ILE A 82 8.36 -7.86 -4.71
CA ILE A 82 8.05 -6.62 -5.43
C ILE A 82 9.33 -5.82 -5.52
N GLU A 83 9.71 -5.39 -6.72
CA GLU A 83 10.76 -4.40 -6.94
C GLU A 83 10.15 -3.20 -7.65
N THR A 84 10.32 -2.01 -7.08
CA THR A 84 9.88 -0.75 -7.70
C THR A 84 10.90 -0.30 -8.73
N LEU A 85 10.48 0.56 -9.66
CA LEU A 85 11.42 1.19 -10.61
C LEU A 85 12.48 2.06 -9.92
N ASP A 86 12.21 2.52 -8.71
CA ASP A 86 13.14 3.31 -7.89
C ASP A 86 14.16 2.42 -7.15
N GLY A 87 14.10 1.10 -7.34
CA GLY A 87 15.05 0.13 -6.79
C GLY A 87 14.69 -0.38 -5.39
N GLU A 88 13.58 0.06 -4.81
CA GLU A 88 13.10 -0.46 -3.53
C GLU A 88 12.57 -1.88 -3.70
N LYS A 89 12.96 -2.77 -2.78
CA LYS A 89 12.58 -4.18 -2.78
C LYS A 89 11.77 -4.52 -1.55
N PHE A 90 10.64 -5.17 -1.79
CA PHE A 90 9.75 -5.67 -0.75
C PHE A 90 9.54 -7.17 -0.96
N ALA A 91 9.59 -7.93 0.13
CA ALA A 91 9.18 -9.32 0.15
C ALA A 91 8.08 -9.46 1.20
N VAL A 92 6.86 -9.72 0.75
CA VAL A 92 5.69 -9.79 1.60
C VAL A 92 5.25 -11.24 1.72
N PRO A 93 5.23 -11.83 2.93
CA PRO A 93 4.68 -13.17 3.13
C PRO A 93 3.20 -13.22 2.72
N ILE A 94 2.81 -14.25 1.98
CA ILE A 94 1.42 -14.42 1.50
C ILE A 94 0.46 -14.53 2.69
N ASP A 95 0.84 -15.21 3.76
CA ASP A 95 0.02 -15.35 4.96
C ASP A 95 -0.27 -14.01 5.64
N ALA A 96 0.69 -13.09 5.62
CA ALA A 96 0.52 -11.74 6.14
C ALA A 96 -0.47 -10.94 5.28
N LEU A 97 -0.35 -11.02 3.94
CA LEU A 97 -1.30 -10.41 3.00
C LEU A 97 -2.71 -10.94 3.21
N LEU A 98 -2.89 -12.25 3.32
CA LEU A 98 -4.20 -12.87 3.56
C LEU A 98 -4.78 -12.44 4.90
N THR A 99 -3.96 -12.38 5.94
CA THR A 99 -4.37 -11.90 7.27
C THR A 99 -4.86 -10.45 7.23
N ASP A 100 -4.13 -9.57 6.54
CA ASP A 100 -4.50 -8.16 6.43
C ASP A 100 -5.75 -7.95 5.56
N LEU A 101 -5.89 -8.71 4.46
CA LEU A 101 -7.11 -8.73 3.65
C LEU A 101 -8.31 -9.20 4.47
N GLN A 102 -8.15 -10.24 5.28
CA GLN A 102 -9.20 -10.75 6.15
C GLN A 102 -9.62 -9.69 7.19
N LYS A 103 -8.65 -9.02 7.83
CA LYS A 103 -8.94 -7.89 8.74
C LYS A 103 -9.69 -6.75 8.06
N MET A 104 -9.35 -6.42 6.82
CA MET A 104 -10.04 -5.39 6.05
C MET A 104 -11.50 -5.77 5.73
N VAL A 105 -11.76 -7.04 5.38
CA VAL A 105 -13.11 -7.55 5.14
C VAL A 105 -13.93 -7.60 6.42
N GLU A 106 -13.31 -7.95 7.55
CA GLU A 106 -13.95 -7.99 8.86
C GLU A 106 -14.14 -6.61 9.51
N GLY A 107 -13.69 -5.52 8.85
CA GLY A 107 -13.77 -4.15 9.38
C GLY A 107 -12.84 -3.89 10.56
N LYS A 108 -11.85 -4.76 10.79
CA LYS A 108 -10.87 -4.69 11.88
C LYS A 108 -9.55 -4.09 11.38
N THR A 109 -9.58 -2.87 10.83
CA THR A 109 -8.36 -2.24 10.31
C THR A 109 -7.47 -1.75 11.46
N THR A 110 -6.38 -2.47 11.73
CA THR A 110 -5.21 -1.95 12.46
C THR A 110 -4.23 -1.33 11.45
N ALA A 111 -3.52 -0.27 11.82
CA ALA A 111 -2.50 0.37 10.98
C ALA A 111 -1.47 -0.66 10.45
N PRO A 112 -0.92 -0.46 9.24
CA PRO A 112 0.05 -1.39 8.67
C PRO A 112 1.29 -1.50 9.56
N VAL A 113 1.73 -2.73 9.81
CA VAL A 113 3.03 -3.01 10.44
C VAL A 113 4.09 -2.81 9.36
N MET A 114 4.50 -1.56 9.14
CA MET A 114 5.74 -1.27 8.43
C MET A 114 6.90 -1.47 9.39
N THR A 115 7.39 -2.71 9.53
CA THR A 115 8.70 -2.93 10.13
C THR A 115 9.76 -2.62 9.08
N ALA A 116 10.23 -1.37 9.07
CA ALA A 116 11.51 -1.04 8.45
C ALA A 116 12.61 -1.74 9.26
N GLN A 117 13.21 -2.80 8.71
CA GLN A 117 14.50 -3.27 9.23
C GLN A 117 15.57 -2.29 8.71
N ALA A 118 15.95 -1.34 9.56
CA ALA A 118 17.20 -0.64 9.39
C ALA A 118 18.32 -1.63 9.72
N SER A 119 18.98 -2.17 8.70
CA SER A 119 20.26 -2.86 8.86
C SER A 119 21.30 -1.82 9.29
N GLY A 120 21.50 -1.73 10.60
CA GLY A 120 22.61 -1.01 11.22
C GLY A 120 23.82 -1.92 11.32
N SER A 121 24.89 -1.46 10.66
CA SER A 121 26.33 -1.77 10.72
C SER A 121 26.84 -2.86 11.65
#